data_AF-A0A7C6DGT6-F1
#
_entry.id   AF-A0A7C6DGT6-F1
#
_cell.length_a   1.000
_cell.length_b   1.000
_cell.length_c   1.000
_cell.angle_alpha   90.00
_cell.angle_beta   90.00
_cell.angle_gamma   90.00
#
_symmetry.space_group_name_H-M   'P 1'
#
loop_
_entity.id
_entity.type
_entity.pdbx_description
1 polymer ?
#
loop_
_entity_poly.entity_id
_entity_poly.type
_entity_poly.pdbx_seq_one_letter_code
_entity_poly.pdbx_strand_id
1 'polypeptide(L)'
;MRRQQSARIVFVFVFISVFLLILSFFGVLNPPIGGADRFAQEREASRNLGAPNRTDPDEKVPEESSQDQETKPSQSEEAVKEPEITAEAASEPPILPLPIQANDPALLPESEEQQLRLWPQESAVPDLHSVDFDYYATLQNETKPLNGITVILDPSFGGSSTGATFVTDSGVLAEKDIVLQIAKLAERYLVEMGAEVIMTRSSDTENSFFYVAALTADTVLERYAQEAEEANYEVQLIEDLRLQMADVMRINQNNADSGGRGLFGGIGTAARLRLIYDIQAQYDDIAFINISLNHDNDVSMSGAEIRIMDRDFVAETNNSYVEGLDPNTLAPNYTMIDSQSRQELAWLLYGHLQHQTPGLAADAEPRIEQMDMAVLRLNNLTSVSVVPGYLSNEADRNEISSAEGQQKIALALAYAVRQYYVGP
;
A
#
# COMPACT_ATOMS: atom_id res chain seq x y z
N MET A 1 31.51 -20.66 -36.98
CA MET A 1 30.11 -20.61 -37.46
C MET A 1 29.09 -20.00 -36.49
N ARG A 2 29.37 -19.80 -35.18
CA ARG A 2 28.37 -19.27 -34.21
C ARG A 2 28.15 -17.75 -34.21
N ARG A 3 29.09 -16.93 -34.70
CA ARG A 3 28.99 -15.44 -34.64
C ARG A 3 28.00 -14.83 -35.66
N GLN A 4 27.72 -15.52 -36.76
CA GLN A 4 26.79 -15.04 -37.80
C GLN A 4 25.32 -15.35 -37.49
N GLN A 5 25.04 -16.34 -36.64
CA GLN A 5 23.66 -16.64 -36.21
C GLN A 5 23.18 -15.62 -35.16
N SER A 6 24.04 -15.19 -34.25
CA SER A 6 23.73 -14.17 -33.22
C SER A 6 23.38 -12.81 -33.85
N ALA A 7 24.12 -12.38 -34.88
CA ALA A 7 23.85 -11.13 -35.57
C ALA A 7 22.52 -11.14 -36.36
N ARG A 8 22.13 -12.30 -36.91
CA ARG A 8 20.84 -12.46 -37.60
C ARG A 8 19.65 -12.40 -36.64
N ILE A 9 19.79 -12.95 -35.43
CA ILE A 9 18.72 -12.93 -34.42
C ILE A 9 18.50 -11.51 -33.89
N VAL A 10 19.58 -10.78 -33.57
CA VAL A 10 19.48 -9.38 -33.13
C VAL A 10 18.88 -8.49 -34.23
N PHE A 11 19.25 -8.73 -35.49
CA PHE A 11 18.68 -7.97 -36.62
C PHE A 11 17.17 -8.22 -36.80
N VAL A 12 16.69 -9.44 -36.57
CA VAL A 12 15.25 -9.78 -36.65
C VAL A 12 14.46 -9.09 -35.53
N PHE A 13 14.97 -9.06 -34.30
CA PHE A 13 14.29 -8.38 -33.19
C PHE A 13 14.22 -6.86 -33.39
N VAL A 14 15.29 -6.23 -33.87
CA VAL A 14 15.28 -4.79 -34.19
C VAL A 14 14.27 -4.49 -35.32
N PHE A 15 14.20 -5.34 -36.34
CA PHE A 15 13.22 -5.17 -37.42
C PHE A 15 11.77 -5.31 -36.94
N ILE A 16 11.49 -6.27 -36.05
CA ILE A 16 10.17 -6.45 -35.46
C ILE A 16 9.80 -5.23 -34.59
N SER A 17 10.71 -4.73 -33.76
CA SER A 17 10.44 -3.54 -32.93
C SER A 17 10.21 -2.28 -33.76
N VAL A 18 10.98 -2.07 -34.83
CA VAL A 18 10.77 -0.94 -35.76
C VAL A 18 9.43 -1.08 -36.51
N PHE A 19 9.07 -2.30 -36.92
CA PHE A 19 7.79 -2.57 -37.57
C PHE A 19 6.59 -2.33 -36.64
N LEU A 20 6.70 -2.76 -35.37
CA LEU A 20 5.68 -2.49 -34.34
C LEU A 20 5.54 -0.99 -34.03
N LEU A 21 6.64 -0.24 -34.00
CA LEU A 21 6.64 1.22 -33.87
C LEU A 21 5.96 1.91 -35.05
N ILE A 22 6.21 1.45 -36.28
CA ILE A 22 5.56 1.98 -37.49
C ILE A 22 4.05 1.69 -37.45
N LEU A 23 3.65 0.47 -37.09
CA LEU A 23 2.24 0.11 -36.94
C LEU A 23 1.55 0.94 -35.84
N SER A 24 2.25 1.27 -34.75
CA SER A 24 1.76 2.19 -33.73
C SER A 24 1.63 3.62 -34.26
N PHE A 25 2.61 4.12 -35.01
CA PHE A 25 2.57 5.47 -35.60
C PHE A 25 1.39 5.65 -36.57
N PHE A 26 0.98 4.60 -37.27
CA PHE A 26 -0.18 4.61 -38.17
C PHE A 26 -1.50 4.19 -37.50
N GLY A 27 -1.54 4.06 -36.17
CA GLY A 27 -2.75 3.78 -35.41
C GLY A 27 -3.31 2.35 -35.58
N VAL A 28 -2.50 1.42 -36.07
CA VAL A 28 -2.87 -0.01 -36.23
C VAL A 28 -2.66 -0.78 -34.92
N LEU A 29 -1.75 -0.32 -34.04
CA LEU A 29 -1.49 -0.86 -32.70
C LEU A 29 -1.49 0.27 -31.66
N ASN A 30 -1.97 -0.02 -30.45
CA ASN A 30 -1.84 0.91 -29.31
C ASN A 30 -0.35 1.15 -29.00
N PRO A 31 0.06 2.40 -28.69
CA PRO A 31 1.46 2.70 -28.39
C PRO A 31 1.95 1.92 -27.17
N PRO A 32 3.17 1.36 -27.21
CA PRO A 32 3.67 0.47 -26.15
C PRO A 32 4.07 1.20 -24.86
N ILE A 33 3.87 2.51 -24.77
CA ILE A 33 4.14 3.33 -23.58
C ILE A 33 3.04 4.39 -23.48
N GLY A 34 2.02 4.14 -22.68
CA GLY A 34 1.00 5.13 -22.32
C GLY A 34 1.54 6.08 -21.26
N GLY A 35 2.42 7.00 -21.67
CA GLY A 35 2.95 8.07 -20.83
C GLY A 35 2.08 9.33 -20.88
N ALA A 36 1.99 10.01 -19.73
CA ALA A 36 1.60 11.41 -19.51
C ALA A 36 0.16 11.89 -19.84
N ASP A 37 -0.62 11.26 -20.72
CA ASP A 37 -1.94 11.83 -21.11
C ASP A 37 -3.14 11.42 -20.26
N ARG A 38 -3.01 10.39 -19.41
CA ARG A 38 -4.10 9.93 -18.54
C ARG A 38 -4.50 10.92 -17.43
N PHE A 39 -3.66 11.92 -17.15
CA PHE A 39 -3.86 12.92 -16.10
C PHE A 39 -4.10 14.32 -16.67
N ALA A 40 -4.49 14.44 -17.96
CA ALA A 40 -4.77 15.74 -18.57
C ALA A 40 -5.95 16.45 -17.87
N GLN A 41 -7.03 15.72 -17.58
CA GLN A 41 -8.21 16.27 -16.90
C GLN A 41 -7.93 16.67 -15.44
N GLU A 42 -7.13 15.88 -14.72
CA GLU A 42 -6.74 16.18 -13.33
C GLU A 42 -5.78 17.36 -13.26
N ARG A 43 -4.84 17.49 -14.22
CA ARG A 43 -3.99 18.68 -14.34
C ARG A 43 -4.81 19.94 -14.64
N GLU A 44 -5.85 19.83 -15.46
CA GLU A 44 -6.74 20.95 -15.79
C GLU A 44 -7.65 21.32 -14.61
N ALA A 45 -8.13 20.33 -13.85
CA ALA A 45 -8.86 20.53 -12.61
C ALA A 45 -8.00 21.22 -11.53
N SER A 46 -6.74 20.83 -11.37
CA SER A 46 -5.82 21.45 -10.42
C SER A 46 -5.44 22.90 -10.82
N ARG A 47 -5.37 23.21 -12.12
CA ARG A 47 -5.17 24.60 -12.60
C ARG A 47 -6.34 25.50 -12.23
N ASN A 48 -7.58 25.02 -12.35
CA ASN A 48 -8.77 25.78 -11.97
C ASN A 48 -8.88 25.99 -10.45
N LEU A 49 -8.09 25.25 -9.66
CA LEU A 49 -7.97 25.39 -8.21
C LEU A 49 -6.70 26.18 -7.78
N GLY A 50 -5.99 26.80 -8.74
CA GLY A 50 -4.85 27.68 -8.45
C GLY A 50 -3.49 27.00 -8.36
N ALA A 51 -3.35 25.73 -8.79
CA ALA A 51 -2.06 25.06 -8.80
C ALA A 51 -1.12 25.61 -9.90
N PRO A 52 0.14 25.94 -9.58
CA PRO A 52 1.09 26.49 -10.55
C PRO A 52 1.56 25.45 -11.58
N ASN A 53 1.80 25.91 -12.81
CA ASN A 53 2.29 25.08 -13.90
C ASN A 53 3.79 24.82 -13.76
N ARG A 54 4.18 23.65 -13.24
CA ARG A 54 5.59 23.25 -13.05
C ARG A 54 6.38 22.98 -14.34
N THR A 55 5.78 23.16 -15.51
CA THR A 55 6.47 23.01 -16.82
C THR A 55 6.86 24.33 -17.48
N ASP A 56 6.45 25.46 -16.91
CA ASP A 56 6.83 26.80 -17.38
C ASP A 56 7.18 27.68 -16.16
N PRO A 57 8.48 27.90 -15.86
CA PRO A 57 8.90 28.65 -14.68
C PRO A 57 8.62 30.16 -14.75
N ASP A 58 8.11 30.69 -15.87
CA ASP A 58 7.88 32.13 -16.07
C ASP A 58 6.39 32.52 -16.22
N GLU A 59 5.44 31.59 -16.03
CA GLU A 59 4.01 31.87 -16.20
C GLU A 59 3.42 32.68 -15.03
N LYS A 60 3.05 33.94 -15.29
CA LYS A 60 2.35 34.80 -14.32
C LYS A 60 0.87 34.43 -14.20
N VAL A 61 0.44 34.18 -12.96
CA VAL A 61 -0.98 33.93 -12.59
C VAL A 61 -1.86 35.12 -13.04
N PRO A 62 -3.05 34.89 -13.64
CA PRO A 62 -3.94 35.98 -14.00
C PRO A 62 -4.60 36.59 -12.76
N GLU A 63 -4.47 37.90 -12.57
CA GLU A 63 -5.23 38.67 -11.56
C GLU A 63 -6.70 38.76 -11.98
N GLU A 64 -7.60 38.36 -11.07
CA GLU A 64 -9.03 38.62 -11.21
C GLU A 64 -9.32 40.12 -11.15
N SER A 65 -10.08 40.57 -12.15
CA SER A 65 -10.51 41.93 -12.36
C SER A 65 -11.48 42.40 -11.28
N SER A 66 -11.13 43.49 -10.60
CA SER A 66 -12.10 44.39 -9.96
C SER A 66 -11.92 45.79 -10.56
N GLN A 67 -12.78 46.14 -11.51
CA GLN A 67 -12.95 47.52 -11.97
C GLN A 67 -13.74 48.31 -10.92
N ASP A 68 -13.21 49.42 -10.43
CA ASP A 68 -13.95 50.69 -10.44
C ASP A 68 -13.07 51.93 -10.17
N GLN A 69 -13.00 52.73 -11.24
CA GLN A 69 -13.02 54.19 -11.36
C GLN A 69 -11.92 55.10 -10.78
N GLU A 70 -11.28 55.79 -11.74
CA GLU A 70 -10.47 57.00 -11.65
C GLU A 70 -11.11 58.14 -10.84
N THR A 71 -10.29 58.87 -10.08
CA THR A 71 -10.21 60.34 -10.14
C THR A 71 -8.91 60.84 -9.49
N LYS A 72 -8.12 61.60 -10.26
CA LYS A 72 -7.03 62.49 -9.78
C LYS A 72 -7.57 63.94 -9.88
N PRO A 73 -7.17 64.89 -9.02
CA PRO A 73 -5.83 65.46 -9.16
C PRO A 73 -5.12 65.97 -7.88
N SER A 74 -3.79 65.88 -7.92
CA SER A 74 -2.78 66.92 -7.58
C SER A 74 -2.96 67.78 -6.31
N GLN A 75 -2.04 67.66 -5.33
CA GLN A 75 -0.88 68.54 -5.13
C GLN A 75 -0.15 68.30 -3.79
N SER A 76 1.13 68.69 -3.81
CA SER A 76 2.05 69.04 -2.71
C SER A 76 2.63 67.94 -1.80
N GLU A 77 3.92 67.69 -2.07
CA GLU A 77 5.00 67.23 -1.22
C GLU A 77 4.92 67.74 0.23
N GLU A 78 5.00 66.80 1.18
CA GLU A 78 5.69 67.03 2.46
C GLU A 78 6.27 65.70 2.95
N ALA A 79 7.59 65.65 3.04
CA ALA A 79 8.36 64.47 3.40
C ALA A 79 8.23 64.18 4.90
N VAL A 80 7.52 63.11 5.25
CA VAL A 80 7.56 62.50 6.57
C VAL A 80 8.45 61.28 6.49
N LYS A 81 9.61 61.34 7.16
CA LYS A 81 10.48 60.18 7.39
C LYS A 81 9.75 59.20 8.30
N GLU A 82 9.19 58.14 7.74
CA GLU A 82 8.89 56.93 8.50
C GLU A 82 10.21 56.28 8.96
N PRO A 83 10.27 55.73 10.18
CA PRO A 83 11.44 54.98 10.61
C PRO A 83 11.53 53.71 9.78
N GLU A 84 12.69 53.46 9.16
CA GLU A 84 13.09 52.15 8.67
C GLU A 84 12.97 51.16 9.84
N ILE A 85 11.86 50.42 9.88
CA ILE A 85 11.84 49.14 10.57
C ILE A 85 12.63 48.23 9.63
N THR A 86 13.92 48.07 9.91
CA THR A 86 14.68 46.94 9.42
C THR A 86 13.93 45.69 9.87
N ALA A 87 13.12 45.11 8.97
CA ALA A 87 12.74 43.73 9.09
C ALA A 87 14.06 42.95 9.02
N GLU A 88 14.60 42.62 10.20
CA GLU A 88 15.51 41.49 10.33
C GLU A 88 14.77 40.34 9.67
N ALA A 89 15.18 39.99 8.45
CA ALA A 89 14.77 38.76 7.82
C ALA A 89 15.22 37.66 8.77
N ALA A 90 14.30 37.18 9.61
CA ALA A 90 14.53 36.00 10.41
C ALA A 90 14.89 34.91 9.40
N SER A 91 16.17 34.55 9.35
CA SER A 91 16.63 33.42 8.56
C SER A 91 15.82 32.21 9.01
N GLU A 92 15.11 31.57 8.09
CA GLU A 92 14.42 30.32 8.38
C GLU A 92 15.38 29.38 9.11
N PRO A 93 14.93 28.68 10.17
CA PRO A 93 15.78 27.77 10.89
C PRO A 93 16.39 26.75 9.91
N PRO A 94 17.66 26.37 10.09
CA PRO A 94 18.29 25.41 9.20
C PRO A 94 17.52 24.08 9.25
N ILE A 95 17.22 23.52 8.07
CA ILE A 95 16.62 22.19 7.94
C ILE A 95 17.60 21.16 8.52
N LEU A 96 17.10 20.23 9.32
CA LEU A 96 17.91 19.21 9.99
C LEU A 96 18.00 17.93 9.16
N PRO A 97 19.14 17.24 9.05
CA PRO A 97 19.16 15.92 8.43
C PRO A 97 18.31 14.94 9.25
N LEU A 98 17.55 14.07 8.57
CA LEU A 98 16.81 13.00 9.25
C LEU A 98 17.80 12.03 9.93
N PRO A 99 17.79 11.89 11.27
CA PRO A 99 18.79 11.09 11.95
C PRO A 99 18.48 9.60 11.74
N ILE A 100 19.47 8.86 11.23
CA ILE A 100 19.40 7.40 11.07
C ILE A 100 20.34 6.74 12.07
N GLN A 101 19.81 5.81 12.87
CA GLN A 101 20.56 5.12 13.92
C GLN A 101 20.51 3.60 13.78
N ALA A 102 21.54 2.91 14.29
CA ALA A 102 21.61 1.45 14.39
C ALA A 102 21.29 0.65 13.10
N ASN A 103 21.39 1.25 11.90
CA ASN A 103 20.94 0.67 10.62
C ASN A 103 22.06 0.06 9.75
N ASP A 104 23.21 -0.25 10.33
CA ASP A 104 24.30 -0.94 9.64
C ASP A 104 24.28 -2.43 9.99
N PRO A 105 23.94 -3.33 9.05
CA PRO A 105 23.88 -4.75 9.33
C PRO A 105 25.26 -5.34 9.61
N ALA A 106 26.36 -4.71 9.16
CA ALA A 106 27.72 -5.20 9.42
C ALA A 106 28.15 -5.04 10.88
N LEU A 107 27.45 -4.20 11.65
CA LEU A 107 27.71 -3.99 13.08
C LEU A 107 26.94 -4.95 13.98
N LEU A 108 26.05 -5.77 13.43
CA LEU A 108 25.30 -6.76 14.19
C LEU A 108 26.18 -7.96 14.55
N PRO A 109 25.94 -8.60 15.70
CA PRO A 109 26.63 -9.84 16.06
C PRO A 109 26.42 -10.88 14.95
N GLU A 110 27.46 -11.67 14.70
CA GLU A 110 27.36 -12.81 13.79
C GLU A 110 26.34 -13.82 14.32
N SER A 111 25.61 -14.44 13.41
CA SER A 111 24.77 -15.58 13.73
C SER A 111 25.65 -16.81 13.97
N GLU A 112 25.43 -17.49 15.08
CA GLU A 112 26.12 -18.71 15.47
C GLU A 112 25.42 -19.98 14.93
N GLU A 113 24.25 -19.84 14.29
CA GLU A 113 23.42 -20.93 13.77
C GLU A 113 23.01 -20.67 12.30
N GLN A 114 22.27 -21.59 11.68
CA GLN A 114 21.65 -21.36 10.35
C GLN A 114 20.46 -20.37 10.40
N GLN A 115 20.49 -19.39 11.29
CA GLN A 115 19.47 -18.38 11.46
C GLN A 115 19.98 -17.02 11.01
N LEU A 116 19.10 -16.17 10.47
CA LEU A 116 19.45 -14.79 10.16
C LEU A 116 19.72 -14.01 11.45
N ARG A 117 20.64 -13.04 11.37
CA ARG A 117 20.86 -12.04 12.41
C ARG A 117 19.57 -11.26 12.66
N LEU A 118 19.46 -10.55 13.79
CA LEU A 118 18.28 -9.78 14.14
C LEU A 118 18.57 -8.27 14.12
N TRP A 119 17.64 -7.49 13.56
CA TRP A 119 17.66 -6.04 13.78
C TRP A 119 17.33 -5.69 15.23
N PRO A 120 17.91 -4.62 15.81
CA PRO A 120 17.53 -4.12 17.13
C PRO A 120 16.04 -3.78 17.20
N GLN A 121 15.47 -3.86 18.41
CA GLN A 121 14.09 -3.43 18.69
C GLN A 121 13.94 -1.92 18.86
N GLU A 122 14.99 -1.16 18.51
CA GLU A 122 14.96 0.30 18.50
C GLU A 122 14.80 0.76 17.05
N SER A 123 13.89 1.71 16.82
CA SER A 123 13.67 2.32 15.51
C SER A 123 14.96 2.97 14.99
N ALA A 124 15.23 2.76 13.70
CA ALA A 124 16.32 3.41 12.98
C ALA A 124 16.00 4.84 12.55
N VAL A 125 14.73 5.26 12.63
CA VAL A 125 14.24 6.59 12.27
C VAL A 125 13.59 7.27 13.48
N PRO A 126 13.43 8.60 13.49
CA PRO A 126 12.62 9.26 14.52
C PRO A 126 11.19 8.75 14.57
N ASP A 127 10.64 8.71 15.78
CA ASP A 127 9.19 8.57 15.98
C ASP A 127 8.54 9.93 15.73
N LEU A 128 7.78 10.04 14.64
CA LEU A 128 7.09 11.27 14.22
C LEU A 128 5.57 11.15 14.32
N HIS A 129 5.07 9.90 14.32
CA HIS A 129 3.66 9.61 14.44
C HIS A 129 3.36 8.84 15.74
N SER A 130 2.18 9.08 16.30
CA SER A 130 1.68 8.32 17.44
C SER A 130 0.16 8.34 17.44
N VAL A 131 -0.45 7.19 17.69
CA VAL A 131 -1.90 7.03 17.69
C VAL A 131 -2.49 7.17 19.09
N ASP A 132 -3.48 8.04 19.24
CA ASP A 132 -4.28 8.18 20.46
C ASP A 132 -5.54 7.30 20.38
N PHE A 133 -5.43 6.05 20.83
CA PHE A 133 -6.57 5.12 20.89
C PHE A 133 -7.65 5.55 21.90
N ASP A 134 -7.31 6.31 22.93
CA ASP A 134 -8.30 6.84 23.87
C ASP A 134 -9.19 7.87 23.18
N TYR A 135 -8.62 8.72 22.32
CA TYR A 135 -9.40 9.61 21.46
C TYR A 135 -10.34 8.82 20.55
N TYR A 136 -9.86 7.79 19.85
CA TYR A 136 -10.72 6.99 18.96
C TYR A 136 -11.86 6.30 19.70
N ALA A 137 -11.63 5.79 20.91
CA ALA A 137 -12.68 5.21 21.74
C ALA A 137 -13.81 6.21 22.06
N THR A 138 -13.53 7.52 22.10
CA THR A 138 -14.58 8.54 22.29
C THR A 138 -15.52 8.70 21.10
N LEU A 139 -15.11 8.26 19.90
CA LEU A 139 -15.86 8.43 18.66
C LEU A 139 -16.95 7.36 18.46
N GLN A 140 -17.16 6.44 19.41
CA GLN A 140 -18.07 5.29 19.29
C GLN A 140 -19.49 5.64 18.85
N ASN A 141 -20.01 6.78 19.30
CA ASN A 141 -21.36 7.25 19.02
C ASN A 141 -21.43 8.33 17.93
N GLU A 142 -20.30 8.67 17.33
CA GLU A 142 -20.24 9.66 16.26
C GLU A 142 -20.72 9.08 14.93
N THR A 143 -21.18 9.94 14.02
CA THR A 143 -21.64 9.50 12.70
C THR A 143 -20.51 9.00 11.80
N LYS A 144 -19.28 9.43 12.08
CA LYS A 144 -18.06 9.06 11.36
C LYS A 144 -17.00 8.56 12.36
N PRO A 145 -17.23 7.40 12.98
CA PRO A 145 -16.39 6.91 14.05
C PRO A 145 -14.94 6.60 13.60
N LEU A 146 -14.73 6.32 12.30
CA LEU A 146 -13.43 5.98 11.74
C LEU A 146 -12.68 7.19 11.14
N ASN A 147 -13.08 8.42 11.45
CA ASN A 147 -12.39 9.60 10.93
C ASN A 147 -10.94 9.64 11.45
N GLY A 148 -9.96 9.66 10.53
CA GLY A 148 -8.53 9.56 10.84
C GLY A 148 -7.95 8.16 10.64
N ILE A 149 -8.79 7.13 10.50
CA ILE A 149 -8.35 5.77 10.21
C ILE A 149 -8.21 5.56 8.71
N THR A 150 -7.20 4.80 8.32
CA THR A 150 -6.99 4.37 6.94
C THR A 150 -7.01 2.86 6.82
N VAL A 151 -7.71 2.35 5.81
CA VAL A 151 -7.77 0.93 5.52
C VAL A 151 -7.30 0.67 4.10
N ILE A 152 -6.23 -0.10 3.96
CA ILE A 152 -5.75 -0.59 2.68
C ILE A 152 -6.44 -1.92 2.40
N LEU A 153 -7.31 -1.96 1.39
CA LEU A 153 -8.02 -3.15 0.96
C LEU A 153 -7.34 -3.77 -0.26
N ASP A 154 -6.93 -5.02 -0.13
CA ASP A 154 -6.29 -5.78 -1.20
C ASP A 154 -7.17 -6.95 -1.68
N PRO A 155 -8.10 -6.74 -2.62
CA PRO A 155 -8.81 -7.83 -3.26
C PRO A 155 -7.82 -8.64 -4.11
N SER A 156 -7.56 -9.89 -3.72
CA SER A 156 -6.58 -10.75 -4.38
C SER A 156 -6.85 -10.93 -5.88
N PHE A 157 -5.79 -11.28 -6.62
CA PHE A 157 -5.84 -11.60 -8.06
C PHE A 157 -6.31 -10.43 -8.93
N GLY A 158 -6.73 -10.69 -10.17
CA GLY A 158 -7.14 -9.67 -11.15
C GLY A 158 -6.46 -9.87 -12.50
N GLY A 159 -7.06 -9.30 -13.56
CA GLY A 159 -6.56 -9.43 -14.93
C GLY A 159 -6.50 -10.89 -15.39
N SER A 160 -5.33 -11.36 -15.80
CA SER A 160 -5.13 -12.74 -16.23
C SER A 160 -5.04 -13.73 -15.07
N SER A 161 -4.68 -13.26 -13.88
CA SER A 161 -4.68 -14.05 -12.66
C SER A 161 -6.12 -14.15 -12.12
N THR A 162 -6.75 -15.30 -12.29
CA THR A 162 -8.17 -15.50 -11.96
C THR A 162 -8.43 -15.95 -10.52
N GLY A 163 -7.39 -16.45 -9.84
CA GLY A 163 -7.53 -17.18 -8.59
C GLY A 163 -8.25 -18.52 -8.80
N ALA A 164 -8.94 -19.00 -7.76
CA ALA A 164 -9.80 -20.18 -7.90
C ALA A 164 -10.95 -19.90 -8.89
N THR A 165 -11.36 -20.92 -9.65
CA THR A 165 -12.50 -20.83 -10.56
C THR A 165 -13.45 -21.99 -10.37
N PHE A 166 -14.74 -21.76 -10.63
CA PHE A 166 -15.77 -22.80 -10.59
C PHE A 166 -16.73 -22.64 -11.77
N VAL A 167 -17.01 -23.74 -12.47
CA VAL A 167 -17.94 -23.76 -13.60
C VAL A 167 -19.36 -23.97 -13.10
N THR A 168 -20.27 -23.07 -13.47
CA THR A 168 -21.70 -23.12 -13.18
C THR A 168 -22.50 -23.26 -14.48
N ASP A 169 -23.79 -23.58 -14.39
CA ASP A 169 -24.69 -23.61 -15.55
C ASP A 169 -24.79 -22.23 -16.26
N SER A 170 -24.54 -21.14 -15.52
CA SER A 170 -24.63 -19.76 -15.99
C SER A 170 -23.29 -19.15 -16.47
N GLY A 171 -22.18 -19.88 -16.34
CA GLY A 171 -20.84 -19.35 -16.67
C GLY A 171 -19.77 -19.76 -15.66
N VAL A 172 -18.66 -19.02 -15.62
CA VAL A 172 -17.53 -19.29 -14.72
C VAL A 172 -17.52 -18.26 -13.60
N LEU A 173 -17.50 -18.73 -12.36
CA LEU A 173 -17.18 -17.91 -11.19
C LEU A 173 -15.66 -17.88 -11.03
N ALA A 174 -15.09 -16.70 -10.84
CA ALA A 174 -13.67 -16.52 -10.54
C ALA A 174 -13.51 -15.77 -9.22
N GLU A 175 -12.54 -16.20 -8.43
CA GLU A 175 -12.20 -15.59 -7.15
C GLU A 175 -11.95 -14.09 -7.30
N LYS A 176 -11.18 -13.68 -8.31
CA LYS A 176 -10.86 -12.28 -8.58
C LYS A 176 -12.09 -11.36 -8.66
N ASP A 177 -13.21 -11.87 -9.13
CA ASP A 177 -14.44 -11.10 -9.33
C ASP A 177 -15.21 -11.00 -8.01
N ILE A 178 -15.30 -12.10 -7.27
CA ILE A 178 -15.98 -12.17 -5.97
C ILE A 178 -15.27 -11.27 -4.96
N VAL A 179 -13.94 -11.40 -4.81
CA VAL A 179 -13.18 -10.62 -3.83
C VAL A 179 -13.15 -9.13 -4.17
N LEU A 180 -13.18 -8.76 -5.46
CA LEU A 180 -13.30 -7.35 -5.88
C LEU A 180 -14.66 -6.77 -5.47
N GLN A 181 -15.75 -7.53 -5.62
CA GLN A 181 -17.08 -7.05 -5.22
C GLN A 181 -17.19 -6.90 -3.70
N ILE A 182 -16.70 -7.87 -2.93
CA ILE A 182 -16.64 -7.78 -1.47
C ILE A 182 -15.84 -6.54 -1.04
N ALA A 183 -14.65 -6.34 -1.62
CA ALA A 183 -13.79 -5.20 -1.30
C ALA A 183 -14.46 -3.85 -1.59
N LYS A 184 -15.15 -3.69 -2.73
CA LYS A 184 -15.90 -2.47 -3.05
C LYS A 184 -17.06 -2.20 -2.10
N LEU A 185 -17.74 -3.25 -1.64
CA LEU A 185 -18.80 -3.12 -0.64
C LEU A 185 -18.21 -2.72 0.72
N ALA A 186 -17.07 -3.31 1.10
CA ALA A 186 -16.37 -2.99 2.35
C ALA A 186 -15.85 -1.54 2.33
N GLU A 187 -15.22 -1.12 1.22
CA GLU A 187 -14.81 0.26 0.97
C GLU A 187 -15.97 1.23 1.21
N ARG A 188 -17.13 0.97 0.61
CA ARG A 188 -18.30 1.82 0.79
C ARG A 188 -18.70 1.95 2.26
N TYR A 189 -18.77 0.84 3.01
CA TYR A 189 -19.14 0.88 4.43
C TYR A 189 -18.11 1.58 5.31
N LEU A 190 -16.82 1.35 5.05
CA LEU A 190 -15.72 2.00 5.76
C LEU A 190 -15.73 3.52 5.53
N VAL A 191 -15.92 3.95 4.27
CA VAL A 191 -16.05 5.38 3.91
C VAL A 191 -17.32 6.00 4.51
N GLU A 192 -18.44 5.29 4.52
CA GLU A 192 -19.67 5.73 5.20
C GLU A 192 -19.43 5.96 6.71
N MET A 193 -18.55 5.16 7.34
CA MET A 193 -18.10 5.32 8.73
C MET A 193 -16.95 6.33 8.91
N GLY A 194 -16.47 6.95 7.82
CA GLY A 194 -15.47 8.03 7.86
C GLY A 194 -14.02 7.63 7.65
N ALA A 195 -13.73 6.35 7.40
CA ALA A 195 -12.36 5.92 7.09
C ALA A 195 -11.91 6.42 5.71
N GLU A 196 -10.61 6.66 5.57
CA GLU A 196 -9.97 6.69 4.26
C GLU A 196 -9.72 5.25 3.80
N VAL A 197 -10.05 4.93 2.54
CA VAL A 197 -9.85 3.59 2.00
C VAL A 197 -8.99 3.64 0.76
N ILE A 198 -7.94 2.82 0.74
CA ILE A 198 -7.03 2.67 -0.39
C ILE A 198 -7.18 1.25 -0.94
N MET A 199 -7.74 1.15 -2.13
CA MET A 199 -7.89 -0.14 -2.84
C MET A 199 -6.63 -0.43 -3.66
N THR A 200 -6.00 -1.60 -3.49
CA THR A 200 -4.85 -1.99 -4.33
C THR A 200 -5.23 -2.12 -5.80
N ARG A 201 -6.50 -2.47 -6.07
CA ARG A 201 -7.17 -2.37 -7.36
C ARG A 201 -8.66 -2.08 -7.19
N SER A 202 -9.20 -1.22 -8.04
CA SER A 202 -10.65 -0.93 -8.13
C SER A 202 -11.30 -1.50 -9.40
N SER A 203 -10.50 -2.18 -10.24
CA SER A 203 -10.91 -2.82 -11.50
C SER A 203 -10.32 -4.24 -11.61
N ASP A 204 -10.69 -4.93 -12.69
CA ASP A 204 -10.10 -6.23 -13.06
C ASP A 204 -8.69 -6.04 -13.62
N THR A 205 -7.73 -5.79 -12.74
CA THR A 205 -6.33 -5.51 -13.08
C THR A 205 -5.43 -6.35 -12.20
N GLU A 206 -4.42 -6.97 -12.82
CA GLU A 206 -3.47 -7.80 -12.11
C GLU A 206 -2.38 -6.95 -11.46
N ASN A 207 -2.18 -7.15 -10.16
CA ASN A 207 -1.07 -6.58 -9.41
C ASN A 207 -0.21 -7.69 -8.83
N SER A 208 1.10 -7.50 -8.91
CA SER A 208 2.09 -8.37 -8.30
C SER A 208 2.07 -8.21 -6.78
N PHE A 209 2.57 -9.20 -6.05
CA PHE A 209 2.68 -9.09 -4.58
C PHE A 209 3.58 -7.91 -4.17
N PHE A 210 4.58 -7.62 -5.00
CA PHE A 210 5.51 -6.51 -4.79
C PHE A 210 4.88 -5.15 -5.10
N TYR A 211 3.96 -5.07 -6.07
CA TYR A 211 3.14 -3.87 -6.28
C TYR A 211 2.35 -3.55 -5.02
N VAL A 212 1.68 -4.55 -4.43
CA VAL A 212 0.87 -4.38 -3.22
C VAL A 212 1.73 -3.91 -2.04
N ALA A 213 2.88 -4.54 -1.82
CA ALA A 213 3.83 -4.13 -0.80
C ALA A 213 4.34 -2.69 -1.02
N ALA A 214 4.66 -2.33 -2.27
CA ALA A 214 5.15 -1.00 -2.62
C ALA A 214 4.09 0.10 -2.46
N LEU A 215 2.84 -0.16 -2.86
CA LEU A 215 1.73 0.78 -2.66
C LEU A 215 1.50 1.03 -1.16
N THR A 216 1.55 -0.03 -0.36
CA THR A 216 1.40 0.05 1.09
C THR A 216 2.55 0.84 1.72
N ALA A 217 3.78 0.58 1.30
CA ALA A 217 4.95 1.35 1.74
C ALA A 217 4.85 2.82 1.35
N ASP A 218 4.52 3.14 0.10
CA ASP A 218 4.45 4.51 -0.40
C ASP A 218 3.37 5.35 0.29
N THR A 219 2.22 4.72 0.60
CA THR A 219 1.13 5.36 1.39
C THR A 219 1.66 5.90 2.73
N VAL A 220 2.46 5.11 3.42
CA VAL A 220 2.99 5.48 4.75
C VAL A 220 4.16 6.44 4.62
N LEU A 221 5.05 6.22 3.65
CA LEU A 221 6.17 7.11 3.38
C LEU A 221 5.72 8.54 3.02
N GLU A 222 4.58 8.68 2.33
CA GLU A 222 3.99 9.99 2.04
C GLU A 222 3.60 10.75 3.30
N ARG A 223 2.95 10.09 4.26
CA ARG A 223 2.60 10.70 5.56
C ARG A 223 3.83 11.05 6.38
N TYR A 224 4.77 10.11 6.44
CA TYR A 224 6.02 10.32 7.18
C TYR A 224 6.87 11.45 6.59
N ALA A 225 6.85 11.64 5.27
CA ALA A 225 7.50 12.78 4.63
C ALA A 225 6.88 14.11 5.06
N GLN A 226 5.55 14.19 5.15
CA GLN A 226 4.84 15.40 5.60
C GLN A 226 5.18 15.73 7.05
N GLU A 227 5.11 14.73 7.94
CA GLU A 227 5.44 14.90 9.37
C GLU A 227 6.93 15.24 9.57
N ALA A 228 7.82 14.66 8.77
CA ALA A 228 9.25 15.00 8.79
C ALA A 228 9.49 16.45 8.36
N GLU A 229 8.81 16.93 7.32
CA GLU A 229 8.86 18.34 6.90
C GLU A 229 8.34 19.27 8.00
N GLU A 230 7.22 18.94 8.64
CA GLU A 230 6.66 19.68 9.78
C GLU A 230 7.60 19.71 11.00
N ALA A 231 8.33 18.61 11.23
CA ALA A 231 9.36 18.50 12.24
C ALA A 231 10.71 19.14 11.83
N ASN A 232 10.76 19.84 10.69
CA ASN A 232 11.92 20.54 10.15
C ASN A 232 13.11 19.61 9.81
N TYR A 233 12.81 18.40 9.33
CA TYR A 233 13.79 17.45 8.79
C TYR A 233 13.88 17.47 7.26
N GLU A 234 15.05 17.09 6.73
CA GLU A 234 15.26 16.82 5.31
C GLU A 234 14.50 15.55 4.89
N VAL A 235 13.69 15.65 3.84
CA VAL A 235 12.85 14.53 3.37
C VAL A 235 13.44 13.74 2.20
N GLN A 236 14.63 14.11 1.69
CA GLN A 236 15.20 13.51 0.48
C GLN A 236 15.37 11.99 0.59
N LEU A 237 15.75 11.47 1.76
CA LEU A 237 15.86 10.02 1.98
C LEU A 237 14.52 9.31 1.83
N ILE A 238 13.44 9.93 2.34
CA ILE A 238 12.07 9.39 2.28
C ILE A 238 11.60 9.43 0.83
N GLU A 239 11.80 10.55 0.13
CA GLU A 239 11.48 10.69 -1.30
C GLU A 239 12.24 9.68 -2.18
N ASP A 240 13.51 9.39 -1.87
CA ASP A 240 14.27 8.36 -2.58
C ASP A 240 13.67 6.95 -2.34
N LEU A 241 13.13 6.66 -1.15
CA LEU A 241 12.42 5.41 -0.88
C LEU A 241 11.09 5.35 -1.65
N ARG A 242 10.33 6.45 -1.69
CA ARG A 242 9.10 6.57 -2.48
C ARG A 242 9.36 6.35 -3.97
N LEU A 243 10.42 6.93 -4.52
CA LEU A 243 10.84 6.68 -5.91
C LEU A 243 11.14 5.20 -6.18
N GLN A 244 11.75 4.50 -5.22
CA GLN A 244 11.97 3.05 -5.31
C GLN A 244 10.65 2.27 -5.28
N MET A 245 9.67 2.69 -4.49
CA MET A 245 8.32 2.09 -4.49
C MET A 245 7.61 2.35 -5.82
N ALA A 246 7.70 3.57 -6.36
CA ALA A 246 7.16 3.93 -7.66
C ALA A 246 7.73 3.06 -8.78
N ASP A 247 9.03 2.74 -8.75
CA ASP A 247 9.63 1.82 -9.71
C ASP A 247 9.10 0.39 -9.59
N VAL A 248 8.94 -0.13 -8.36
CA VAL A 248 8.33 -1.45 -8.13
C VAL A 248 6.90 -1.49 -8.67
N MET A 249 6.09 -0.47 -8.35
CA MET A 249 4.72 -0.34 -8.83
C MET A 249 4.64 -0.21 -10.36
N ARG A 250 5.57 0.54 -10.97
CA ARG A 250 5.64 0.71 -12.43
C ARG A 250 6.02 -0.59 -13.14
N ILE A 251 6.93 -1.39 -12.57
CA ILE A 251 7.35 -2.65 -13.17
C ILE A 251 6.26 -3.71 -12.99
N ASN A 252 5.64 -3.81 -11.80
CA ASN A 252 4.53 -4.71 -11.50
C ASN A 252 4.77 -6.17 -11.93
N GLN A 253 5.83 -6.80 -11.42
CA GLN A 253 6.21 -8.18 -11.78
C GLN A 253 6.66 -9.01 -10.58
N ASN A 254 6.22 -10.28 -10.54
CA ASN A 254 6.62 -11.25 -9.51
C ASN A 254 7.98 -11.92 -9.82
N ASN A 255 8.43 -11.91 -11.08
CA ASN A 255 9.66 -12.58 -11.49
C ASN A 255 10.91 -11.88 -10.93
N ALA A 256 11.87 -12.65 -10.40
CA ALA A 256 13.14 -12.14 -9.86
C ALA A 256 13.95 -11.36 -10.90
N ASP A 257 13.97 -11.81 -12.16
CA ASP A 257 14.78 -11.21 -13.23
C ASP A 257 14.19 -9.90 -13.79
N SER A 258 12.99 -9.51 -13.36
CA SER A 258 12.29 -8.33 -13.90
C SER A 258 12.77 -7.01 -13.31
N GLY A 259 13.47 -7.05 -12.17
CA GLY A 259 13.70 -5.89 -11.31
C GLY A 259 12.46 -5.44 -10.52
N GLY A 260 11.28 -6.01 -10.79
CA GLY A 260 10.00 -5.64 -10.19
C GLY A 260 9.81 -6.07 -8.75
N ARG A 261 10.80 -6.76 -8.15
CA ARG A 261 10.83 -7.03 -6.71
C ARG A 261 11.41 -5.88 -5.91
N GLY A 262 12.21 -5.02 -6.54
CA GLY A 262 12.89 -3.89 -5.87
C GLY A 262 13.57 -4.28 -4.56
N LEU A 263 13.32 -3.48 -3.51
CA LEU A 263 13.88 -3.69 -2.17
C LEU A 263 13.38 -4.98 -1.49
N PHE A 264 12.24 -5.52 -1.92
CA PHE A 264 11.59 -6.67 -1.30
C PHE A 264 12.10 -8.03 -1.79
N GLY A 265 13.01 -8.04 -2.78
CA GLY A 265 13.41 -9.27 -3.47
C GLY A 265 14.40 -10.17 -2.72
N GLY A 266 14.98 -9.68 -1.62
CA GLY A 266 16.00 -10.40 -0.85
C GLY A 266 15.44 -11.30 0.26
N ILE A 267 16.33 -12.11 0.84
CA ILE A 267 16.06 -12.84 2.09
C ILE A 267 16.37 -11.91 3.26
N GLY A 268 15.48 -11.88 4.26
CA GLY A 268 15.57 -10.95 5.39
C GLY A 268 15.20 -9.51 5.00
N THR A 269 15.58 -8.57 5.85
CA THR A 269 15.21 -7.15 5.72
C THR A 269 16.46 -6.31 5.54
N ALA A 270 16.73 -5.87 4.31
CA ALA A 270 17.90 -5.02 4.04
C ALA A 270 17.78 -3.65 4.73
N ALA A 271 18.90 -2.96 4.97
CA ALA A 271 18.94 -1.69 5.70
C ALA A 271 17.96 -0.63 5.18
N ARG A 272 17.76 -0.52 3.86
CA ARG A 272 16.75 0.40 3.28
C ARG A 272 15.32 -0.07 3.52
N LEU A 273 15.06 -1.38 3.44
CA LEU A 273 13.73 -1.94 3.72
C LEU A 273 13.39 -1.81 5.21
N ARG A 274 14.37 -1.92 6.10
CA ARG A 274 14.19 -1.66 7.54
C ARG A 274 13.64 -0.26 7.79
N LEU A 275 14.15 0.77 7.10
CA LEU A 275 13.63 2.14 7.26
C LEU A 275 12.13 2.20 6.97
N ILE A 276 11.66 1.53 5.92
CA ILE A 276 10.24 1.47 5.56
C ILE A 276 9.44 0.76 6.66
N TYR A 277 9.94 -0.36 7.19
CA TYR A 277 9.24 -1.10 8.24
C TYR A 277 9.22 -0.37 9.58
N ASP A 278 10.30 0.32 9.94
CA ASP A 278 10.39 1.16 11.15
C ASP A 278 9.44 2.35 11.05
N ILE A 279 9.28 2.93 9.86
CA ILE A 279 8.26 3.95 9.59
C ILE A 279 6.87 3.32 9.73
N GLN A 280 6.58 2.21 9.05
CA GLN A 280 5.28 1.51 9.12
C GLN A 280 4.89 1.12 10.55
N ALA A 281 5.85 0.79 11.41
CA ALA A 281 5.61 0.45 12.82
C ALA A 281 5.01 1.60 13.64
N GLN A 282 5.04 2.84 13.13
CA GLN A 282 4.47 4.01 13.82
C GLN A 282 2.99 4.26 13.45
N TYR A 283 2.49 3.65 12.36
CA TYR A 283 1.18 3.95 11.77
C TYR A 283 0.12 2.91 12.12
N ASP A 284 -0.18 2.78 13.40
CA ASP A 284 -1.19 1.85 13.90
C ASP A 284 -2.62 2.21 13.44
N ASP A 285 -2.85 3.45 13.02
CA ASP A 285 -4.09 3.97 12.43
C ASP A 285 -4.27 3.59 10.95
N ILE A 286 -3.35 2.77 10.40
CA ILE A 286 -3.43 2.20 9.06
C ILE A 286 -3.44 0.67 9.14
N ALA A 287 -4.58 0.05 8.76
CA ALA A 287 -4.70 -1.39 8.66
C ALA A 287 -4.61 -1.88 7.20
N PHE A 288 -3.97 -3.04 6.99
CA PHE A 288 -3.97 -3.73 5.70
C PHE A 288 -4.83 -4.99 5.76
N ILE A 289 -5.81 -5.09 4.87
CA ILE A 289 -6.71 -6.25 4.80
C ILE A 289 -6.68 -6.80 3.38
N ASN A 290 -6.05 -7.96 3.22
CA ASN A 290 -6.18 -8.76 2.01
C ASN A 290 -7.48 -9.57 2.04
N ILE A 291 -8.14 -9.71 0.89
CA ILE A 291 -9.36 -10.51 0.74
C ILE A 291 -9.07 -11.59 -0.30
N SER A 292 -9.18 -12.85 0.09
CA SER A 292 -9.01 -14.03 -0.78
C SER A 292 -10.11 -15.06 -0.54
N LEU A 293 -10.16 -16.10 -1.36
CA LEU A 293 -10.99 -17.28 -1.17
C LEU A 293 -10.10 -18.51 -1.00
N ASN A 294 -10.68 -19.56 -0.42
CA ASN A 294 -10.02 -20.86 -0.38
C ASN A 294 -10.51 -21.76 -1.51
N HIS A 295 -9.75 -22.80 -1.80
CA HIS A 295 -10.11 -23.85 -2.72
C HIS A 295 -9.34 -25.12 -2.36
N ASP A 296 -10.05 -26.24 -2.28
CA ASP A 296 -9.46 -27.55 -2.04
C ASP A 296 -10.00 -28.59 -3.03
N ASN A 297 -9.20 -29.63 -3.29
CA ASN A 297 -9.63 -30.79 -4.07
C ASN A 297 -10.69 -31.61 -3.31
N ASP A 298 -10.65 -31.60 -1.97
CA ASP A 298 -11.73 -32.09 -1.12
C ASP A 298 -12.81 -31.02 -1.00
N VAL A 299 -13.88 -31.19 -1.79
CA VAL A 299 -15.03 -30.26 -1.83
C VAL A 299 -15.82 -30.22 -0.52
N SER A 300 -15.55 -31.10 0.45
CA SER A 300 -16.16 -31.04 1.78
C SER A 300 -15.52 -29.99 2.69
N MET A 301 -14.28 -29.57 2.40
CA MET A 301 -13.61 -28.49 3.11
C MET A 301 -14.41 -27.20 2.96
N SER A 302 -14.71 -26.55 4.08
CA SER A 302 -15.58 -25.37 4.13
C SER A 302 -15.22 -24.45 5.30
N GLY A 303 -15.82 -23.27 5.24
CA GLY A 303 -15.82 -22.27 6.27
C GLY A 303 -14.75 -21.20 6.12
N ALA A 304 -14.91 -20.14 6.91
CA ALA A 304 -14.04 -19.00 6.92
C ALA A 304 -12.75 -19.27 7.73
N GLU A 305 -11.68 -18.57 7.35
CA GLU A 305 -10.44 -18.47 8.12
C GLU A 305 -9.86 -17.07 7.98
N ILE A 306 -9.07 -16.66 8.97
CA ILE A 306 -8.24 -15.46 8.89
C ILE A 306 -6.78 -15.90 8.90
N ARG A 307 -6.00 -15.45 7.93
CA ARG A 307 -4.58 -15.74 7.85
C ARG A 307 -3.77 -14.56 8.33
N ILE A 308 -2.75 -14.84 9.14
CA ILE A 308 -1.81 -13.86 9.64
C ILE A 308 -0.37 -14.37 9.46
N MET A 309 0.58 -13.45 9.63
CA MET A 309 1.97 -13.82 9.87
C MET A 309 2.44 -13.03 11.08
N ASP A 310 2.67 -13.71 12.19
CA ASP A 310 3.28 -13.11 13.36
C ASP A 310 4.80 -12.97 13.19
N ARG A 311 5.44 -12.22 14.10
CA ARG A 311 6.89 -11.99 14.08
C ARG A 311 7.71 -13.29 14.00
N ASP A 312 7.36 -14.28 14.82
CA ASP A 312 8.15 -15.48 14.98
C ASP A 312 8.00 -16.38 13.75
N PHE A 313 6.79 -16.46 13.18
CA PHE A 313 6.50 -17.14 11.93
C PHE A 313 7.17 -16.46 10.72
N VAL A 314 7.22 -15.12 10.67
CA VAL A 314 8.00 -14.41 9.64
C VAL A 314 9.49 -14.74 9.76
N ALA A 315 10.03 -14.74 10.97
CA ALA A 315 11.44 -15.07 11.21
C ALA A 315 11.76 -16.52 10.81
N GLU A 316 10.90 -17.49 11.17
CA GLU A 316 11.01 -18.89 10.76
C GLU A 316 10.96 -19.04 9.24
N THR A 317 9.97 -18.39 8.59
CA THR A 317 9.82 -18.39 7.14
C THR A 317 11.08 -17.86 6.45
N ASN A 318 11.61 -16.72 6.90
CA ASN A 318 12.83 -16.15 6.33
C ASN A 318 14.06 -17.06 6.57
N ASN A 319 14.16 -17.69 7.75
CA ASN A 319 15.22 -18.65 8.06
C ASN A 319 15.13 -19.91 7.19
N SER A 320 13.93 -20.34 6.80
CA SER A 320 13.75 -21.49 5.89
C SER A 320 14.40 -21.27 4.52
N TYR A 321 14.57 -20.01 4.09
CA TYR A 321 15.23 -19.67 2.83
C TYR A 321 16.76 -19.60 2.92
N VAL A 322 17.35 -19.77 4.10
CA VAL A 322 18.81 -19.68 4.34
C VAL A 322 19.54 -20.96 3.92
N GLU A 323 18.84 -22.08 3.70
CA GLU A 323 19.46 -23.38 3.43
C GLU A 323 20.52 -23.29 2.30
N GLY A 324 21.77 -23.64 2.63
CA GLY A 324 22.90 -23.60 1.70
C GLY A 324 23.57 -22.23 1.50
N LEU A 325 23.16 -21.22 2.27
CA LEU A 325 23.73 -19.86 2.27
C LEU A 325 24.41 -19.54 3.61
N ASP A 326 25.27 -18.53 3.63
CA ASP A 326 25.84 -17.99 4.86
C ASP A 326 24.93 -16.89 5.44
N PRO A 327 24.26 -17.10 6.58
CA PRO A 327 23.35 -16.12 7.17
C PRO A 327 24.01 -14.78 7.51
N ASN A 328 25.32 -14.75 7.72
CA ASN A 328 26.06 -13.51 8.00
C ASN A 328 26.23 -12.63 6.77
N THR A 329 26.07 -13.20 5.57
CA THR A 329 26.07 -12.45 4.29
C THR A 329 24.69 -11.97 3.88
N LEU A 330 23.63 -12.45 4.53
CA LEU A 330 22.24 -12.10 4.27
C LEU A 330 21.77 -10.95 5.16
N ALA A 331 20.64 -10.36 4.76
CA ALA A 331 20.03 -9.29 5.54
C ALA A 331 19.39 -9.85 6.83
N PRO A 332 19.39 -9.10 7.94
CA PRO A 332 18.82 -9.55 9.21
C PRO A 332 17.30 -9.72 9.15
N ASN A 333 16.75 -10.56 10.03
CA ASN A 333 15.32 -10.60 10.32
C ASN A 333 14.87 -9.31 11.02
N TYR A 334 13.68 -8.85 10.64
CA TYR A 334 13.02 -7.73 11.28
C TYR A 334 12.36 -8.17 12.59
N THR A 335 12.31 -7.28 13.59
CA THR A 335 11.91 -7.64 14.96
C THR A 335 10.71 -6.87 15.50
N MET A 336 10.25 -5.81 14.83
CA MET A 336 9.16 -4.94 15.30
C MET A 336 7.86 -5.17 14.52
N ILE A 337 7.53 -6.43 14.25
CA ILE A 337 6.20 -6.83 13.76
C ILE A 337 5.27 -6.89 14.98
N ASP A 338 4.17 -6.14 14.93
CA ASP A 338 3.14 -6.20 15.97
C ASP A 338 2.23 -7.43 15.80
N SER A 339 2.67 -8.55 16.36
CA SER A 339 1.92 -9.79 16.39
C SER A 339 0.60 -9.68 17.16
N GLN A 340 0.54 -8.83 18.19
CA GLN A 340 -0.64 -8.72 19.05
C GLN A 340 -1.78 -8.04 18.29
N SER A 341 -1.49 -6.90 17.66
CA SER A 341 -2.47 -6.16 16.86
C SER A 341 -2.99 -6.97 15.67
N ARG A 342 -2.12 -7.73 14.98
CA ARG A 342 -2.54 -8.68 13.92
C ARG A 342 -3.49 -9.75 14.45
N GLN A 343 -3.20 -10.32 15.62
CA GLN A 343 -4.04 -11.34 16.25
C GLN A 343 -5.39 -10.77 16.70
N GLU A 344 -5.41 -9.56 17.27
CA GLU A 344 -6.63 -8.89 17.72
C GLU A 344 -7.55 -8.55 16.55
N LEU A 345 -7.02 -7.93 15.49
CA LEU A 345 -7.79 -7.64 14.29
C LEU A 345 -8.33 -8.92 13.64
N ALA A 346 -7.51 -9.98 13.57
CA ALA A 346 -7.94 -11.28 13.05
C ALA A 346 -9.08 -11.88 13.87
N TRP A 347 -9.03 -11.76 15.20
CA TRP A 347 -10.10 -12.22 16.05
C TRP A 347 -11.41 -11.45 15.80
N LEU A 348 -11.35 -10.12 15.78
CA LEU A 348 -12.53 -9.31 15.49
C LEU A 348 -13.14 -9.64 14.12
N LEU A 349 -12.32 -9.81 13.10
CA LEU A 349 -12.78 -10.18 11.76
C LEU A 349 -13.52 -11.52 11.75
N TYR A 350 -12.97 -12.55 12.38
CA TYR A 350 -13.64 -13.85 12.47
C TYR A 350 -14.95 -13.74 13.25
N GLY A 351 -14.97 -13.04 14.39
CA GLY A 351 -16.16 -12.86 15.21
C GLY A 351 -17.29 -12.14 14.48
N HIS A 352 -16.97 -11.11 13.69
CA HIS A 352 -17.95 -10.42 12.84
C HIS A 352 -18.44 -11.29 11.67
N LEU A 353 -17.56 -12.09 11.07
CA LEU A 353 -17.98 -13.08 10.06
C LEU A 353 -18.92 -14.13 10.66
N GLN A 354 -18.64 -14.60 11.87
CA GLN A 354 -19.50 -15.55 12.59
C GLN A 354 -20.88 -14.94 12.89
N HIS A 355 -20.93 -13.66 13.23
CA HIS A 355 -22.20 -12.97 13.48
C HIS A 355 -23.01 -12.76 12.19
N GLN A 356 -22.38 -12.25 11.13
CA GLN A 356 -23.06 -11.88 9.88
C GLN A 356 -23.34 -13.08 8.97
N THR A 357 -22.44 -14.07 8.97
CA THR A 357 -22.45 -15.25 8.09
C THR A 357 -22.14 -16.54 8.87
N PRO A 358 -23.01 -16.96 9.81
CA PRO A 358 -22.76 -18.14 10.65
C PRO A 358 -22.64 -19.46 9.86
N GLY A 359 -23.12 -19.49 8.61
CA GLY A 359 -22.93 -20.64 7.70
C GLY A 359 -21.49 -20.77 7.18
N LEU A 360 -20.76 -19.65 7.10
CA LEU A 360 -19.35 -19.61 6.70
C LEU A 360 -18.44 -19.71 7.93
N ALA A 361 -18.72 -18.97 9.00
CA ALA A 361 -17.91 -18.97 10.21
C ALA A 361 -18.66 -19.64 11.36
N ALA A 362 -18.65 -20.98 11.38
CA ALA A 362 -19.42 -21.79 12.33
C ALA A 362 -18.61 -22.27 13.54
N ASP A 363 -17.28 -22.14 13.52
CA ASP A 363 -16.44 -22.71 14.57
C ASP A 363 -16.64 -21.98 15.90
N ALA A 364 -16.59 -22.73 17.00
CA ALA A 364 -16.72 -22.16 18.34
C ALA A 364 -15.51 -21.28 18.70
N GLU A 365 -14.33 -21.65 18.21
CA GLU A 365 -13.10 -20.87 18.31
C GLU A 365 -12.73 -20.34 16.93
N PRO A 366 -12.24 -19.09 16.83
CA PRO A 366 -11.82 -18.52 15.56
C PRO A 366 -10.71 -19.30 14.88
N ARG A 367 -10.87 -19.54 13.59
CA ARG A 367 -9.85 -20.17 12.74
C ARG A 367 -8.86 -19.12 12.26
N ILE A 368 -7.79 -18.94 13.03
CA ILE A 368 -6.69 -18.01 12.73
C ILE A 368 -5.43 -18.82 12.40
N GLU A 369 -4.96 -18.70 11.17
CA GLU A 369 -3.90 -19.54 10.60
C GLU A 369 -2.64 -18.73 10.30
N GLN A 370 -1.46 -19.29 10.61
CA GLN A 370 -0.18 -18.74 10.16
C GLN A 370 0.09 -19.22 8.72
N MET A 371 0.20 -18.30 7.76
CA MET A 371 0.42 -18.67 6.35
C MET A 371 1.43 -17.76 5.66
N ASP A 372 2.43 -18.35 4.98
CA ASP A 372 3.42 -17.59 4.21
C ASP A 372 2.75 -16.92 3.00
N MET A 373 2.39 -15.66 3.19
CA MET A 373 1.80 -14.80 2.19
C MET A 373 2.73 -13.61 1.97
N ALA A 374 3.25 -13.46 0.75
CA ALA A 374 4.16 -12.37 0.42
C ALA A 374 3.59 -10.98 0.78
N VAL A 375 2.28 -10.75 0.60
CA VAL A 375 1.61 -9.49 0.95
C VAL A 375 1.54 -9.21 2.46
N LEU A 376 1.59 -10.25 3.31
CA LEU A 376 1.62 -10.12 4.77
C LEU A 376 3.07 -10.08 5.30
N ARG A 377 3.98 -10.82 4.65
CA ARG A 377 5.41 -10.86 5.00
C ARG A 377 6.17 -9.59 4.60
N LEU A 378 5.76 -8.94 3.51
CA LEU A 378 6.43 -7.77 2.94
C LEU A 378 5.78 -6.43 3.35
N ASN A 379 5.05 -6.44 4.47
CA ASN A 379 4.34 -5.31 5.03
C ASN A 379 4.43 -5.38 6.56
N ASN A 380 4.80 -4.28 7.21
CA ASN A 380 4.91 -4.20 8.67
C ASN A 380 3.69 -3.57 9.36
N LEU A 381 2.69 -3.09 8.61
CA LEU A 381 1.42 -2.66 9.20
C LEU A 381 0.69 -3.81 9.93
N THR A 382 -0.29 -3.46 10.75
CA THR A 382 -1.30 -4.39 11.23
C THR A 382 -2.04 -4.99 10.03
N SER A 383 -1.72 -6.24 9.72
CA SER A 383 -2.09 -6.87 8.44
C SER A 383 -2.64 -8.28 8.62
N VAL A 384 -3.67 -8.57 7.84
CA VAL A 384 -4.42 -9.85 7.86
C VAL A 384 -4.90 -10.20 6.45
N SER A 385 -5.15 -11.48 6.19
CA SER A 385 -5.91 -11.92 5.02
C SER A 385 -7.22 -12.59 5.46
N VAL A 386 -8.33 -12.06 4.99
CA VAL A 386 -9.67 -12.59 5.24
C VAL A 386 -10.03 -13.58 4.15
N VAL A 387 -10.41 -14.79 4.55
CA VAL A 387 -10.81 -15.88 3.66
C VAL A 387 -12.22 -16.31 4.04
N PRO A 388 -13.28 -15.72 3.44
CA PRO A 388 -14.65 -15.96 3.89
C PRO A 388 -15.17 -17.38 3.65
N GLY A 389 -14.56 -18.17 2.77
CA GLY A 389 -15.00 -19.53 2.48
C GLY A 389 -14.29 -20.17 1.29
N TYR A 390 -14.69 -21.41 0.99
CA TYR A 390 -14.12 -22.23 -0.07
C TYR A 390 -14.96 -22.14 -1.35
N LEU A 391 -14.36 -21.71 -2.47
CA LEU A 391 -15.05 -21.71 -3.76
C LEU A 391 -15.39 -23.13 -4.25
N SER A 392 -14.61 -24.13 -3.84
CA SER A 392 -14.85 -25.55 -4.14
C SER A 392 -16.07 -26.13 -3.43
N ASN A 393 -16.43 -25.60 -2.24
CA ASN A 393 -17.58 -26.06 -1.47
C ASN A 393 -18.89 -25.44 -1.96
N GLU A 394 -19.95 -26.24 -2.09
CA GLU A 394 -21.23 -25.76 -2.63
C GLU A 394 -21.94 -24.77 -1.71
N ALA A 395 -21.96 -25.01 -0.40
CA ALA A 395 -22.64 -24.14 0.55
C ALA A 395 -21.92 -22.78 0.64
N ASP A 396 -20.59 -22.81 0.82
CA ASP A 396 -19.78 -21.60 0.87
C ASP A 396 -19.88 -20.81 -0.43
N ARG A 397 -19.71 -21.48 -1.58
CA ARG A 397 -19.79 -20.83 -2.90
C ARG A 397 -21.13 -20.13 -3.10
N ASN A 398 -22.24 -20.76 -2.69
CA ASN A 398 -23.56 -20.15 -2.82
C ASN A 398 -23.68 -18.87 -1.98
N GLU A 399 -23.11 -18.83 -0.77
CA GLU A 399 -23.10 -17.62 0.06
C GLU A 399 -22.14 -16.55 -0.51
N ILE A 400 -20.86 -16.87 -0.71
CA ILE A 400 -19.81 -15.90 -1.11
C ILE A 400 -20.01 -15.34 -2.53
N SER A 401 -20.72 -16.05 -3.41
CA SER A 401 -21.02 -15.56 -4.77
C SER A 401 -22.34 -14.80 -4.87
N SER A 402 -23.19 -14.85 -3.83
CA SER A 402 -24.46 -14.12 -3.80
C SER A 402 -24.25 -12.66 -3.41
N ALA A 403 -25.09 -11.76 -3.95
CA ALA A 403 -25.04 -10.34 -3.59
C ALA A 403 -25.29 -10.13 -2.08
N GLU A 404 -26.20 -10.90 -1.48
CA GLU A 404 -26.50 -10.81 -0.04
C GLU A 404 -25.33 -11.28 0.82
N GLY A 405 -24.71 -12.43 0.49
CA GLY A 405 -23.56 -12.94 1.22
C GLY A 405 -22.34 -12.02 1.10
N GLN A 406 -22.05 -11.50 -0.10
CA GLN A 406 -20.99 -10.50 -0.29
C GLN A 406 -21.23 -9.23 0.53
N GLN A 407 -22.48 -8.78 0.63
CA GLN A 407 -22.86 -7.64 1.46
C GLN A 407 -22.64 -7.92 2.96
N LYS A 408 -23.00 -9.12 3.45
CA LYS A 408 -22.79 -9.53 4.84
C LYS A 408 -21.31 -9.64 5.19
N ILE A 409 -20.51 -10.24 4.30
CA ILE A 409 -19.05 -10.34 4.46
C ILE A 409 -18.45 -8.94 4.52
N ALA A 410 -18.75 -8.07 3.56
CA ALA A 410 -18.26 -6.69 3.54
C ALA A 410 -18.64 -5.91 4.80
N LEU A 411 -19.86 -6.12 5.30
CA LEU A 411 -20.34 -5.50 6.55
C LEU A 411 -19.56 -6.03 7.77
N ALA A 412 -19.26 -7.33 7.80
CA ALA A 412 -18.43 -7.92 8.85
C ALA A 412 -17.02 -7.30 8.88
N LEU A 413 -16.39 -7.12 7.72
CA LEU A 413 -15.08 -6.46 7.61
C LEU A 413 -15.14 -5.02 8.16
N ALA A 414 -16.12 -4.24 7.73
CA ALA A 414 -16.24 -2.84 8.14
C ALA A 414 -16.49 -2.69 9.66
N TYR A 415 -17.36 -3.52 10.24
CA TYR A 415 -17.62 -3.47 11.68
C TYR A 415 -16.47 -4.03 12.52
N ALA A 416 -15.71 -5.00 12.01
CA ALA A 416 -14.49 -5.46 12.68
C ALA A 416 -13.46 -4.34 12.78
N VAL A 417 -13.23 -3.60 11.68
CA VAL A 417 -12.35 -2.41 11.68
C VAL A 417 -12.87 -1.34 12.63
N ARG A 418 -14.18 -1.04 12.59
CA ARG A 418 -14.79 -0.11 13.55
C ARG A 418 -14.51 -0.54 14.99
N GLN A 419 -14.75 -1.81 15.30
CA GLN A 419 -14.54 -2.31 16.66
C GLN A 419 -13.08 -2.30 17.09
N TYR A 420 -12.16 -2.59 16.17
CA TYR A 420 -10.72 -2.59 16.43
C TYR A 420 -10.24 -1.20 16.87
N TYR A 421 -10.65 -0.14 16.17
CA TYR A 421 -10.18 1.22 16.46
C TYR A 421 -10.99 1.97 17.51
N VAL A 422 -12.30 1.74 17.53
CA VAL A 422 -13.25 2.61 18.26
C VAL A 422 -13.91 1.86 19.43
N GLY A 423 -13.66 0.56 19.55
CA GLY A 423 -14.32 -0.30 20.53
C GLY A 423 -15.74 -0.73 20.12
N PRO A 424 -16.46 -1.43 21.01
CA PRO A 424 -17.67 -2.20 20.69
C PRO A 424 -18.88 -1.42 20.11
#